data_AF-A0A352AGU4-F1
#
_entry.id   AF-A0A352AGU4-F1
#
_cell.length_a   1.000
_cell.length_b   1.000
_cell.length_c   1.000
_cell.angle_alpha   90.00
_cell.angle_beta   90.00
_cell.angle_gamma   90.00
#
_symmetry.space_group_name_H-M   'P 1'
#
loop_
_entity.id
_entity.type
_entity.pdbx_description
1 polymer ?
#
loop_
_entity_poly.entity_id
_entity_poly.type
_entity_poly.pdbx_seq_one_letter_code
_entity_poly.pdbx_strand_id
1 'polypeptide(L)'
;MVPNATRRLVRQRARYLCEYCHSPEYLSPDRFTIDHIMPQSLGKSDEPDNLALACHRCNERHYNFTSGIDPQTQKEIPLFNPRQQQWSEHFIWTKDGTKIVGTTPTCNFSPQDWGVGGAQCVSPMCIC
;
A
#
# COMPACT_ATOMS: atom_id res chain seq x y z
N MET A 1 2.43 -15.61 12.39
CA MET A 1 1.05 -15.13 12.66
C MET A 1 1.21 -13.96 13.59
N VAL A 2 0.83 -12.75 13.15
CA VAL A 2 1.10 -11.52 13.90
C VAL A 2 0.32 -11.49 15.23
N PRO A 3 0.99 -11.36 16.40
CA PRO A 3 0.34 -11.33 17.71
C PRO A 3 -0.68 -10.19 17.85
N ASN A 4 -1.75 -10.40 18.63
CA ASN A 4 -2.80 -9.39 18.84
C ASN A 4 -2.27 -8.06 19.41
N ALA A 5 -1.25 -8.11 20.27
CA ALA A 5 -0.60 -6.91 20.79
C ALA A 5 0.05 -6.09 19.66
N THR A 6 0.80 -6.73 18.77
CA THR A 6 1.41 -6.13 17.58
C THR A 6 0.34 -5.59 16.63
N ARG A 7 -0.73 -6.35 16.38
CA ARG A 7 -1.88 -5.91 15.56
C ARG A 7 -2.54 -4.63 16.09
N ARG A 8 -2.62 -4.47 17.42
CA ARG A 8 -3.16 -3.27 18.06
C ARG A 8 -2.19 -2.09 17.95
N LEU A 9 -0.90 -2.33 18.18
CA LEU A 9 0.15 -1.32 18.05
C LEU A 9 0.18 -0.73 16.64
N VAL A 10 0.17 -1.57 15.59
CA VAL A 10 0.14 -1.13 14.19
C VAL A 10 -1.09 -0.26 13.91
N ARG A 11 -2.28 -0.67 14.38
CA ARG A 11 -3.52 0.11 14.21
C ARG A 11 -3.47 1.48 14.88
N GLN A 12 -2.98 1.53 16.12
CA GLN A 12 -2.88 2.76 16.89
C GLN A 12 -1.87 3.72 16.26
N ARG A 13 -0.69 3.23 15.85
CA ARG A 13 0.32 4.01 15.12
C ARG A 13 -0.26 4.61 13.84
N ALA A 14 -1.01 3.81 13.08
CA ALA A 14 -1.65 4.23 11.84
C ALA A 14 -2.87 5.14 12.06
N ARG A 15 -3.25 5.43 13.32
CA ARG A 15 -4.47 6.17 13.68
C ARG A 15 -5.73 5.62 13.00
N TYR A 16 -5.78 4.30 12.80
CA TYR A 16 -6.85 3.61 12.08
C TYR A 16 -7.05 4.10 10.64
N LEU A 17 -6.01 4.62 10.00
CA LEU A 17 -5.96 4.95 8.58
C LEU A 17 -5.14 3.91 7.83
N CYS A 18 -5.52 3.59 6.59
CA CYS A 18 -4.69 2.79 5.71
C CYS A 18 -3.37 3.55 5.48
N GLU A 19 -2.22 2.91 5.71
CA GLU A 19 -0.93 3.60 5.62
C GLU A 19 -0.46 3.86 4.18
N TYR A 20 -1.20 3.32 3.19
CA TYR A 20 -0.97 3.55 1.76
C TYR A 20 -1.91 4.62 1.18
N CYS A 21 -3.18 4.62 1.56
CA CYS A 21 -4.19 5.51 0.97
C CYS A 21 -4.87 6.46 1.96
N HIS A 22 -4.50 6.41 3.24
CA HIS A 22 -5.10 7.21 4.31
C HIS A 22 -6.63 7.12 4.45
N SER A 23 -7.28 6.16 3.78
CA SER A 23 -8.70 5.86 4.01
C SER A 23 -8.89 5.42 5.45
N PRO A 24 -9.92 5.92 6.15
CA PRO A 24 -10.17 5.53 7.53
C PRO A 24 -10.90 4.19 7.63
N GLU A 25 -10.46 3.35 8.57
CA GLU A 25 -11.01 1.99 8.79
C GLU A 25 -12.52 2.03 9.11
N TYR A 26 -13.02 3.09 9.76
CA TYR A 26 -14.44 3.20 10.13
C TYR A 26 -15.39 3.41 8.94
N LEU A 27 -14.88 3.85 7.79
CA LEU A 27 -15.68 3.97 6.56
C LEU A 27 -15.70 2.67 5.75
N SER A 28 -14.90 1.68 6.13
CA SER A 28 -14.81 0.40 5.44
C SER A 28 -15.81 -0.60 6.02
N PRO A 29 -16.52 -1.37 5.18
CA PRO A 29 -17.36 -2.46 5.65
C PRO A 29 -16.53 -3.57 6.31
N ASP A 30 -15.31 -3.79 5.80
CA ASP A 30 -14.36 -4.77 6.32
C ASP A 30 -13.28 -4.10 7.16
N ARG A 31 -12.83 -4.80 8.22
CA ARG A 31 -11.66 -4.37 8.98
C ARG A 31 -10.42 -4.40 8.11
N PHE A 32 -9.53 -3.45 8.34
CA PHE A 32 -8.24 -3.42 7.68
C PHE A 32 -7.35 -4.57 8.16
N THR A 33 -6.51 -5.04 7.25
CA THR A 33 -5.58 -6.14 7.48
C THR A 33 -4.21 -5.61 7.89
N ILE A 34 -3.39 -6.51 8.44
CA ILE A 34 -1.98 -6.22 8.69
C ILE A 34 -1.23 -6.76 7.48
N ASP A 35 -0.59 -5.85 6.76
CA ASP A 35 0.22 -6.12 5.58
C ASP A 35 1.70 -6.20 5.97
N HIS A 36 2.44 -7.07 5.30
CA HIS A 36 3.89 -7.21 5.45
C HIS A 36 4.56 -6.43 4.33
N ILE A 37 5.19 -5.31 4.65
CA ILE A 37 5.85 -4.43 3.68
C ILE A 37 6.94 -5.20 2.92
N MET A 38 7.71 -6.02 3.62
CA MET A 38 8.54 -7.04 3.00
C MET A 38 7.90 -8.41 3.23
N PRO A 39 7.60 -9.18 2.16
CA PRO A 39 6.94 -10.48 2.26
C PRO A 39 7.68 -11.45 3.18
N GLN A 40 6.93 -12.25 3.93
CA GLN A 40 7.48 -13.29 4.80
C GLN A 40 8.29 -14.34 4.02
N SER A 41 7.95 -14.57 2.74
CA SER A 41 8.69 -15.46 1.84
C SER A 41 10.16 -15.08 1.66
N LEU A 42 10.53 -13.81 1.95
CA LEU A 42 11.90 -13.30 1.91
C LEU A 42 12.57 -13.31 3.30
N GLY A 43 12.03 -14.05 4.27
CA GLY A 43 12.64 -14.27 5.59
C GLY A 43 12.47 -13.14 6.60
N LYS A 44 11.47 -12.26 6.41
CA LYS A 44 11.24 -11.09 7.27
C LYS A 44 10.25 -11.38 8.40
N SER A 45 10.44 -10.65 9.51
CA SER A 45 9.80 -10.87 10.79
C SER A 45 8.41 -10.22 10.91
N ASP A 46 7.62 -10.71 11.87
CA ASP A 46 6.36 -10.10 12.34
C ASP A 46 6.61 -8.86 13.23
N GLU A 47 7.77 -8.19 13.06
CA GLU A 47 8.16 -6.99 13.81
C GLU A 47 7.34 -5.78 13.34
N PRO A 48 6.92 -4.88 14.25
CA PRO A 48 6.13 -3.69 13.92
C PRO A 48 6.66 -2.85 12.75
N ASP A 49 7.98 -2.80 12.57
CA ASP A 49 8.66 -2.00 11.55
C ASP A 49 8.61 -2.63 10.14
N ASN A 50 8.13 -3.87 10.04
CA ASN A 50 7.84 -4.52 8.75
C ASN A 50 6.33 -4.60 8.47
N LEU A 51 5.49 -4.02 9.34
CA LEU A 51 4.04 -4.14 9.25
C LEU A 51 3.38 -2.80 8.92
N ALA A 52 2.36 -2.87 8.07
CA ALA A 52 1.48 -1.76 7.74
C ALA A 52 0.01 -2.08 8.02
N LEU A 53 -0.78 -1.07 8.39
CA LEU A 53 -2.25 -1.20 8.36
C LEU A 53 -2.73 -0.92 6.94
N ALA A 54 -3.43 -1.88 6.33
CA ALA A 54 -3.85 -1.78 4.93
C ALA A 54 -5.34 -2.07 4.78
N CYS A 55 -6.02 -1.25 3.97
CA CYS A 55 -7.34 -1.63 3.47
C CYS A 55 -7.22 -2.81 2.49
N HIS A 56 -8.30 -3.56 2.28
CA HIS A 56 -8.31 -4.73 1.40
C HIS A 56 -7.70 -4.44 0.03
N ARG A 57 -8.13 -3.34 -0.60
CA ARG A 57 -7.68 -2.92 -1.94
C ARG A 57 -6.19 -2.59 -2.00
N CYS A 58 -5.64 -1.94 -0.97
CA CYS A 58 -4.21 -1.66 -0.93
C CYS A 58 -3.40 -2.92 -0.64
N ASN A 59 -3.89 -3.76 0.27
CA ASN A 59 -3.25 -5.03 0.62
C ASN A 59 -3.17 -5.99 -0.58
N GLU A 60 -4.24 -6.11 -1.38
CA GLU A 60 -4.25 -6.92 -2.60
C GLU A 60 -3.30 -6.38 -3.69
N ARG A 61 -3.13 -5.07 -3.76
CA ARG A 61 -2.21 -4.44 -4.73
C ARG A 61 -0.76 -4.57 -4.32
N HIS A 62 -0.47 -4.46 -3.02
CA HIS A 62 0.86 -4.69 -2.47
C HIS A 62 1.22 -6.17 -2.54
N TYR A 63 0.30 -7.05 -2.14
CA TYR A 63 0.44 -8.51 -2.15
C TYR A 63 1.84 -8.98 -1.69
N ASN A 64 2.57 -9.67 -2.56
CA ASN A 64 3.95 -10.10 -2.32
C ASN A 64 4.97 -9.29 -3.13
N PHE A 65 4.58 -8.13 -3.65
CA PHE A 65 5.46 -7.28 -4.44
C PHE A 65 6.29 -6.39 -3.52
N THR A 66 7.55 -6.21 -3.88
CA THR A 66 8.47 -5.25 -3.23
C THR A 66 8.93 -4.16 -4.19
N SER A 67 8.68 -4.36 -5.48
CA SER A 67 9.00 -3.49 -6.60
C SER A 67 7.93 -3.61 -7.68
N GLY A 68 7.89 -2.63 -8.57
CA GLY A 68 7.08 -2.63 -9.79
C GLY A 68 7.84 -2.01 -10.95
N ILE A 69 7.36 -2.23 -12.18
CA ILE A 69 7.93 -1.63 -13.37
C ILE A 69 7.30 -0.25 -13.61
N ASP A 70 8.15 0.78 -13.74
CA ASP A 70 7.72 2.11 -14.16
C ASP A 70 7.38 2.08 -15.66
N PRO A 71 6.13 2.40 -16.07
CA PRO A 71 5.74 2.36 -17.47
C PRO A 71 6.55 3.30 -18.36
N GLN A 72 7.03 4.43 -17.84
CA GLN A 72 7.73 5.43 -18.62
C GLN A 72 9.19 5.04 -18.87
N THR A 73 9.86 4.52 -17.84
CA THR A 73 11.29 4.22 -17.90
C THR A 73 11.60 2.75 -18.13
N GLN A 74 10.60 1.86 -17.99
CA GLN A 74 10.74 0.40 -18.02
C GLN A 74 11.75 -0.12 -16.98
N LYS A 75 12.02 0.66 -15.94
CA LYS A 75 12.90 0.27 -14.84
C LYS A 75 12.10 -0.32 -13.70
N GLU A 76 12.70 -1.30 -13.04
CA GLU A 76 12.21 -1.78 -11.76
C GLU A 76 12.47 -0.73 -10.67
N ILE A 77 11.42 -0.35 -9.95
CA ILE A 77 11.46 0.65 -8.89
C ILE A 77 10.79 0.05 -7.64
N PRO A 78 11.36 0.23 -6.44
CA PRO A 78 10.74 -0.26 -5.21
C PRO A 78 9.35 0.35 -4.99
N LEU A 79 8.45 -0.42 -4.40
CA LEU A 79 7.14 0.07 -3.96
C LEU A 79 7.28 1.03 -2.77
N PHE A 80 6.26 1.86 -2.56
CA PHE A 80 6.23 2.79 -1.44
C PHE A 80 6.26 2.06 -0.09
N ASN A 81 7.18 2.49 0.78
CA ASN A 81 7.34 1.95 2.12
C ASN A 81 6.94 2.98 3.18
N PRO A 82 5.78 2.81 3.86
CA PRO A 82 5.29 3.76 4.87
C PRO A 82 6.14 3.81 6.16
N ARG A 83 7.18 2.97 6.28
CA ARG A 83 8.15 2.98 7.39
C ARG A 83 9.42 3.73 7.07
N GLN A 84 9.69 3.98 5.79
CA GLN A 84 10.93 4.62 5.34
C GLN A 84 10.68 5.92 4.59
N GLN A 85 9.46 6.14 4.10
CA GLN A 85 9.10 7.26 3.23
C GLN A 85 7.93 8.06 3.80
N GLN A 86 7.97 9.37 3.62
CA GLN A 86 6.89 10.26 4.06
C GLN A 86 5.78 10.28 3.02
N TRP A 87 4.55 9.93 3.42
CA TRP A 87 3.42 9.88 2.50
C TRP A 87 3.20 11.20 1.73
N SER A 88 3.33 12.36 2.39
CA SER A 88 3.12 13.67 1.77
C SER A 88 4.15 14.06 0.70
N GLU A 89 5.29 13.37 0.64
CA GLU A 89 6.30 13.58 -0.41
C GLU A 89 5.98 12.77 -1.68
N HIS A 90 5.22 11.69 -1.52
CA HIS A 90 4.98 10.69 -2.55
C HIS A 90 3.56 10.73 -3.12
N PHE A 91 2.62 11.30 -2.37
CA PHE A 91 1.20 11.31 -2.70
C PHE A 91 0.57 12.67 -2.44
N ILE A 92 -0.39 13.02 -3.27
CA ILE A 92 -1.26 14.19 -3.08
C ILE A 92 -2.73 13.78 -3.23
N TRP A 93 -3.62 14.52 -2.58
CA TRP A 93 -5.04 14.49 -2.92
C TRP A 93 -5.31 15.36 -4.14
N THR A 94 -6.22 14.92 -5.01
CA THR A 94 -6.76 15.77 -6.06
C THR A 94 -7.50 16.96 -5.45
N LYS A 95 -7.61 18.06 -6.20
CA LYS A 95 -8.23 19.31 -5.69
C LYS A 95 -9.67 19.13 -5.21
N ASP A 96 -10.40 18.19 -5.80
CA ASP A 96 -11.77 17.81 -5.42
C ASP A 96 -11.82 16.85 -4.23
N GLY A 97 -10.68 16.39 -3.70
CA GLY A 97 -10.57 15.53 -2.53
C GLY A 97 -11.05 14.09 -2.75
N THR A 98 -11.24 13.68 -4.01
CA THR A 98 -11.84 12.38 -4.33
C THR A 98 -10.82 11.29 -4.60
N LYS A 99 -9.60 11.67 -5.03
CA LYS A 99 -8.57 10.74 -5.46
C LYS A 99 -7.23 11.07 -4.84
N ILE A 100 -6.41 10.05 -4.73
CA ILE A 100 -4.99 10.18 -4.39
C ILE A 100 -4.20 10.06 -5.70
N VAL A 101 -3.07 10.73 -5.79
CA VAL A 101 -2.19 10.62 -6.96
C VAL A 101 -0.76 10.48 -6.46
N GLY A 102 -0.07 9.47 -7.00
CA GLY A 102 1.36 9.30 -6.79
C GLY A 102 2.13 10.34 -7.59
N THR A 103 2.98 11.12 -6.94
CA THR A 103 3.79 12.18 -7.55
C THR A 103 5.22 11.73 -7.86
N THR A 104 5.58 10.49 -7.48
CA THR A 104 6.92 9.93 -7.61
C THR A 104 6.88 8.57 -8.30
N PRO A 105 8.00 8.12 -8.91
CA PRO A 105 8.05 6.82 -9.60
C PRO A 105 7.71 5.62 -8.70
N THR A 106 8.09 5.66 -7.43
CA THR A 106 7.76 4.67 -6.38
C THR A 106 6.25 4.52 -6.11
N CYS A 107 5.41 5.34 -6.76
CA CYS A 107 3.97 5.37 -6.60
C CYS A 107 3.23 5.31 -7.94
N ASN A 108 3.93 5.17 -9.07
CA ASN A 108 3.35 5.21 -10.39
C ASN A 108 3.76 3.97 -11.21
N PHE A 109 3.06 2.87 -11.00
CA PHE A 109 3.34 1.59 -11.67
C PHE A 109 2.21 1.22 -12.61
N SER A 110 2.56 0.59 -13.73
CA SER A 110 1.60 0.09 -14.70
C SER A 110 1.43 -1.43 -14.59
N PRO A 111 0.19 -1.96 -14.63
CA PRO A 111 -0.06 -3.39 -14.55
C PRO A 111 0.27 -4.21 -15.80
N GLN A 112 1.20 -3.78 -16.66
CA GLN A 112 1.33 -4.38 -18.00
C GLN A 112 1.99 -5.76 -18.05
N ASP A 113 2.60 -6.26 -16.97
CA ASP A 113 3.17 -7.61 -16.91
C ASP A 113 2.40 -8.60 -16.02
N TRP A 114 1.14 -8.29 -15.67
CA TRP A 114 0.30 -9.17 -14.86
C TRP A 114 -0.27 -10.26 -15.77
N GLY A 115 0.50 -11.34 -15.92
CA GLY A 115 0.12 -12.52 -16.67
C GLY A 115 -1.30 -13.00 -16.31
N VAL A 116 -2.17 -12.96 -17.33
CA VAL A 116 -3.40 -13.75 -17.50
C VAL A 116 -4.33 -13.91 -16.28
N GLY A 117 -5.35 -13.06 -16.20
CA GLY A 117 -6.62 -13.43 -15.54
C GLY A 117 -7.20 -12.40 -14.58
N GLY A 118 -7.86 -11.37 -15.13
CA GLY A 118 -9.01 -10.74 -14.47
C GLY A 118 -8.72 -9.80 -13.29
N ALA A 119 -8.26 -8.58 -13.57
CA ALA A 119 -8.72 -7.35 -12.90
C ALA A 119 -8.15 -6.13 -13.64
N GLN A 120 -8.99 -5.45 -14.44
CA GLN A 120 -8.63 -4.15 -14.98
C GLN A 120 -8.68 -3.11 -13.85
N CYS A 121 -7.57 -2.41 -13.61
CA CYS A 121 -7.55 -1.20 -12.79
C CYS A 121 -6.62 -0.18 -13.42
N VAL A 122 -7.19 0.69 -14.24
CA VAL A 122 -6.58 1.93 -14.72
C VAL A 122 -6.29 2.87 -13.54
N SER A 123 -5.10 3.45 -13.51
CA SER A 123 -4.68 4.57 -12.65
C SER A 123 -5.72 5.72 -12.66
N PRO A 124 -5.92 6.54 -11.60
CA PRO A 124 -5.00 6.93 -10.54
C PRO A 124 -5.38 6.35 -9.17
N MET A 125 -4.49 6.56 -8.21
CA MET A 125 -4.64 6.08 -6.84
C MET A 125 -6.01 6.43 -6.22
N CYS A 126 -6.56 5.40 -5.60
CA CYS A 126 -7.49 5.47 -4.47
C CYS A 126 -8.59 6.53 -4.55
N ILE A 127 -9.71 6.21 -5.20
CA ILE A 127 -11.01 6.46 -4.56
C ILE A 127 -11.21 5.27 -3.66
N CYS A 128 -11.07 5.42 -2.34
CA CYS A 128 -11.62 4.48 -1.37
C CYS A 128 -13.11 4.78 -1.20
#